data_AF-K4RGN8-F1
#
_entry.id   AF-K4RGN8-F1
#
_cell.length_a   1.000
_cell.length_b   1.000
_cell.length_c   1.000
_cell.angle_alpha   90.00
_cell.angle_beta   90.00
_cell.angle_gamma   90.00
#
_symmetry.space_group_name_H-M   'P 1'
#
loop_
_entity.id
_entity.type
_entity.pdbx_description
1 polymer ?
#
loop_
_entity_poly.entity_id
_entity_poly.type
_entity_poly.pdbx_seq_one_letter_code
_entity_poly.pdbx_strand_id
1 'polypeptide(L)'
;MSRTRLERVRAAVGIASLALQQIEDDLGADDVDQAELAAILRELIEDTDPPGGFLAALAQLLTVAAKRAEQIEPDRDGDASCPLYEAAALLTDNAGMRLIWAANSLDSQGVSA
;
A
#
# COMPACT_ATOMS: atom_id res chain seq x y z
N MET A 1 -3.53 16.00 30.02
CA MET A 1 -4.55 15.41 29.12
C MET A 1 -3.82 14.44 28.19
N SER A 2 -4.18 13.16 28.19
CA SER A 2 -3.62 12.18 27.23
C SER A 2 -4.31 12.34 25.88
N ARG A 3 -3.55 12.20 24.78
CA ARG A 3 -4.10 12.31 23.42
C ARG A 3 -5.22 11.28 23.20
N THR A 4 -6.29 11.68 22.52
CA THR A 4 -7.36 10.76 22.10
C THR A 4 -6.82 9.73 21.09
N ARG A 5 -7.54 8.60 20.89
CA ARG A 5 -7.17 7.62 19.85
C ARG A 5 -7.11 8.27 18.46
N LEU A 6 -8.09 9.13 18.15
CA LEU A 6 -8.17 9.83 16.87
C LEU A 6 -7.00 10.82 16.66
N GLU A 7 -6.60 11.54 17.71
CA GLU A 7 -5.42 12.43 17.63
C GLU A 7 -4.13 11.65 17.35
N ARG A 8 -3.97 10.46 17.95
CA ARG A 8 -2.81 9.60 17.66
C ARG A 8 -2.84 9.08 16.23
N VAL A 9 -4.00 8.66 15.73
CA VAL A 9 -4.16 8.23 14.32
C VAL A 9 -3.85 9.38 13.38
N ARG A 10 -4.36 10.59 13.63
CA ARG A 10 -4.06 11.77 12.81
C ARG A 10 -2.57 12.09 12.77
N ALA A 11 -1.88 11.99 13.91
CA ALA A 11 -0.44 12.19 13.96
C ALA A 11 0.31 11.11 13.14
N ALA A 12 -0.10 9.84 13.25
CA ALA A 12 0.48 8.76 12.45
C ALA A 12 0.25 8.93 10.94
N VAL A 13 -0.96 9.35 10.54
CA VAL A 13 -1.27 9.69 9.14
C VAL A 13 -0.37 10.82 8.65
N GLY A 14 -0.17 11.87 9.45
CA GLY A 14 0.74 12.96 9.07
C GLY A 14 2.18 12.49 8.84
N ILE A 15 2.68 11.54 9.64
CA ILE A 15 4.01 10.94 9.44
C ILE A 15 4.05 10.12 8.16
N ALA A 16 3.03 9.28 7.92
CA ALA A 16 2.94 8.49 6.69
C ALA A 16 2.87 9.40 5.45
N SER A 17 2.15 10.51 5.50
CA SER A 17 2.10 11.50 4.41
C SER A 17 3.47 12.11 4.10
N LEU A 18 4.30 12.36 5.11
CA LEU A 18 5.67 12.86 4.88
C LEU A 18 6.54 11.80 4.18
N ALA A 19 6.42 10.53 4.57
CA ALA A 19 7.12 9.44 3.90
C ALA A 19 6.67 9.25 2.45
N LEU A 20 5.37 9.40 2.18
CA LEU A 20 4.84 9.36 0.81
C LEU A 20 5.32 10.53 -0.04
N GLN A 21 5.35 11.75 0.52
CA GLN A 21 5.89 12.92 -0.18
C GLN A 21 7.36 12.70 -0.59
N GLN A 22 8.17 12.12 0.30
CA GLN A 22 9.56 11.79 -0.03
C GLN A 22 9.65 10.83 -1.23
N ILE A 23 8.82 9.78 -1.26
CA ILE A 23 8.78 8.83 -2.38
C ILE A 23 8.35 9.53 -3.67
N GLU A 24 7.37 10.43 -3.62
CA GLU A 24 6.93 11.22 -4.76
C GLU A 24 8.04 12.16 -5.27
N ASP A 25 8.77 12.79 -4.36
CA ASP A 25 9.90 13.68 -4.68
C ASP A 25 11.03 12.88 -5.35
N ASP A 26 11.36 11.69 -4.82
CA ASP A 26 12.38 10.80 -5.39
C ASP A 26 11.97 10.31 -6.79
N LEU A 27 10.71 9.90 -6.98
CA LEU A 27 10.17 9.52 -8.29
C LEU A 27 10.15 10.68 -9.31
N GLY A 28 10.12 11.92 -8.81
CA GLY A 28 10.11 13.13 -9.62
C GLY A 28 11.50 13.68 -9.95
N ALA A 29 12.57 13.07 -9.45
CA ALA A 29 13.93 13.51 -9.73
C ALA A 29 14.31 13.29 -11.21
N ASP A 30 15.02 14.25 -11.79
CA ASP A 30 15.35 14.28 -13.23
C ASP A 30 16.28 13.12 -13.68
N ASP A 31 16.91 12.43 -12.73
CA ASP A 31 17.91 11.38 -12.96
C ASP A 31 17.39 9.96 -12.72
N VAL A 32 16.12 9.77 -12.34
CA VAL A 32 15.51 8.43 -12.21
C VAL A 32 15.45 7.75 -13.57
N ASP A 33 16.26 6.72 -13.73
CA ASP A 33 16.26 5.90 -14.93
C ASP A 33 15.23 4.76 -14.88
N GLN A 34 15.16 4.01 -15.96
CA GLN A 34 14.22 2.90 -16.10
C GLN A 34 14.43 1.78 -15.07
N ALA A 35 15.69 1.47 -14.73
CA ALA A 35 16.03 0.41 -13.81
C ALA A 35 15.75 0.84 -12.36
N GLU A 36 16.04 2.10 -12.03
CA GLU A 36 15.74 2.68 -10.74
C GLU A 36 14.23 2.79 -10.50
N LEU A 37 13.46 3.26 -11.49
CA LEU A 37 11.99 3.25 -11.41
C LEU A 37 11.45 1.84 -11.19
N ALA A 38 11.96 0.84 -11.92
CA ALA A 38 11.54 -0.54 -11.74
C ALA A 38 11.86 -1.08 -10.34
N ALA A 39 13.02 -0.71 -9.77
CA ALA A 39 13.41 -1.07 -8.41
C ALA A 39 12.47 -0.41 -7.37
N ILE A 40 12.20 0.89 -7.48
CA ILE A 40 11.27 1.59 -6.58
C ILE A 40 9.88 0.94 -6.63
N LEU A 41 9.37 0.65 -7.83
CA LEU A 41 8.06 -0.01 -7.98
C LEU A 41 8.03 -1.38 -7.32
N ARG A 42 9.14 -2.14 -7.32
CA ARG A 42 9.26 -3.44 -6.64
C ARG A 42 9.24 -3.32 -5.13
N GLU A 43 9.87 -2.30 -4.56
CA GLU A 43 9.84 -2.04 -3.12
C GLU A 43 8.40 -1.72 -2.65
N LEU A 44 7.61 -1.02 -3.48
CA LEU A 44 6.22 -0.69 -3.13
C LEU A 44 5.28 -1.91 -3.08
N ILE A 45 5.59 -2.95 -3.85
CA ILE A 45 4.79 -4.18 -3.95
C ILE A 45 5.36 -5.37 -3.16
N GLU A 46 6.57 -5.22 -2.60
CA GLU A 46 7.48 -6.33 -2.29
C GLU A 46 6.75 -7.57 -1.75
N ASP A 47 6.52 -8.54 -2.63
CA ASP A 47 5.78 -9.76 -2.35
C ASP A 47 6.69 -10.79 -1.69
N THR A 48 7.18 -10.45 -0.49
CA THR A 48 7.93 -11.35 0.39
C THR A 48 6.98 -12.13 1.30
N ASP A 49 7.44 -13.25 1.86
CA ASP A 49 6.80 -13.93 3.00
C ASP A 49 7.68 -13.71 4.25
N PRO A 50 7.24 -12.93 5.26
CA PRO A 50 5.91 -12.31 5.39
C PRO A 50 5.68 -11.16 4.41
N PRO A 51 4.41 -10.84 4.05
CA PRO A 51 4.06 -9.78 3.11
C PRO A 51 4.80 -8.48 3.42
N GLY A 52 5.74 -8.14 2.54
CA GLY A 52 6.50 -6.89 2.56
C GLY A 52 5.83 -5.81 1.73
N GLY A 53 6.45 -4.64 1.69
CA GLY A 53 6.01 -3.54 0.83
C GLY A 53 4.79 -2.75 1.33
N PHE A 54 4.60 -1.61 0.67
CA PHE A 54 3.62 -0.60 1.06
C PHE A 54 2.17 -1.08 0.87
N LEU A 55 1.87 -1.72 -0.26
CA LEU A 55 0.50 -2.18 -0.55
C LEU A 55 0.03 -3.28 0.39
N ALA A 56 0.89 -4.23 0.76
CA ALA A 56 0.55 -5.28 1.72
C ALA A 56 0.27 -4.68 3.11
N ALA A 57 1.06 -3.69 3.54
CA ALA A 57 0.84 -3.00 4.81
C ALA A 57 -0.51 -2.27 4.85
N LEU A 58 -0.92 -1.63 3.75
CA LEU A 58 -2.24 -1.01 3.64
C LEU A 58 -3.38 -2.02 3.63
N ALA A 59 -3.24 -3.11 2.87
CA ALA A 59 -4.23 -4.19 2.84
C ALA A 59 -4.43 -4.84 4.22
N GLN A 60 -3.35 -5.03 4.96
CA GLN A 60 -3.41 -5.53 6.34
C GLN A 60 -4.10 -4.53 7.29
N LEU A 61 -3.86 -3.23 7.13
CA LEU A 61 -4.56 -2.21 7.93
C LEU A 61 -6.08 -2.24 7.69
N LEU A 62 -6.51 -2.36 6.43
CA LEU A 62 -7.92 -2.49 6.07
C LEU A 62 -8.53 -3.80 6.59
N THR A 63 -7.78 -4.90 6.53
CA THR A 63 -8.18 -6.19 7.11
C THR A 63 -8.38 -6.10 8.63
N VAL A 64 -7.51 -5.39 9.35
CA VAL A 64 -7.67 -5.13 10.79
C VAL A 64 -8.91 -4.27 11.05
N ALA A 65 -9.17 -3.26 10.21
CA ALA A 65 -10.37 -2.44 10.31
C ALA A 65 -11.65 -3.26 10.05
N ALA A 66 -11.64 -4.17 9.07
CA ALA A 66 -12.75 -5.06 8.75
C ALA A 66 -13.09 -5.97 9.94
N LYS A 67 -12.08 -6.62 10.53
CA LYS A 67 -12.23 -7.42 11.76
C LYS A 67 -12.79 -6.61 12.92
N ARG A 68 -12.41 -5.33 13.02
CA ARG A 68 -12.96 -4.45 14.05
C ARG A 68 -14.41 -4.07 13.77
N ALA A 69 -14.79 -3.88 12.50
CA ALA A 69 -16.16 -3.61 12.11
C ALA A 69 -17.09 -4.80 12.41
N GLU A 70 -16.66 -6.03 12.13
CA GLU A 70 -17.39 -7.26 12.50
C GLU A 70 -17.69 -7.33 14.00
N GLN A 71 -16.74 -6.92 14.84
CA GLN A 71 -16.91 -6.90 16.29
C GLN A 71 -17.89 -5.82 16.78
N ILE A 72 -18.04 -4.73 16.03
CA ILE A 72 -18.93 -3.62 16.40
C ILE A 72 -20.36 -3.92 15.93
N GLU A 73 -20.51 -4.54 14.76
CA GLU A 73 -21.79 -4.79 14.11
C GLU A 73 -21.96 -6.25 13.66
N PRO A 74 -22.00 -7.22 14.60
CA PRO A 74 -22.01 -8.65 14.26
C PRO A 74 -23.29 -9.09 13.51
N ASP A 75 -24.40 -8.39 13.70
CA ASP A 75 -25.71 -8.76 13.13
C ASP A 75 -26.00 -8.09 11.77
N ARG A 76 -25.07 -7.28 11.24
CA ARG A 76 -25.25 -6.49 10.00
C ARG A 76 -24.66 -7.12 8.75
N ASP A 77 -24.48 -8.44 8.77
CA ASP A 77 -24.01 -9.24 7.62
C ASP A 77 -22.79 -8.66 6.89
N GLY A 78 -21.93 -7.97 7.64
CA GLY A 78 -20.73 -7.34 7.10
C GLY A 78 -20.92 -6.07 6.26
N ASP A 79 -22.03 -5.33 6.41
CA ASP A 79 -22.25 -4.03 5.72
C ASP A 79 -21.01 -3.11 5.76
N ALA A 80 -20.30 -3.07 6.88
CA ALA A 80 -19.07 -2.28 7.05
C ALA A 80 -17.79 -3.09 6.85
N SER A 81 -17.77 -4.39 7.18
CA SER A 81 -16.54 -5.21 7.10
C SER A 81 -16.27 -5.74 5.70
N CYS A 82 -17.31 -6.11 4.95
CA CYS A 82 -17.19 -6.64 3.59
C CYS A 82 -16.51 -5.63 2.64
N PRO A 83 -16.94 -4.35 2.56
CA PRO A 83 -16.25 -3.37 1.72
C PRO A 83 -14.78 -3.13 2.12
N LEU A 84 -14.44 -3.31 3.41
CA LEU A 84 -13.07 -3.18 3.90
C LEU A 84 -12.19 -4.36 3.47
N TYR A 85 -12.70 -5.59 3.49
CA TYR A 85 -11.99 -6.74 2.93
C TYR A 85 -11.84 -6.64 1.41
N GLU A 86 -12.89 -6.22 0.71
CA GLU A 86 -12.84 -6.00 -0.74
C GLU A 86 -11.79 -4.94 -1.09
N ALA A 87 -11.74 -3.83 -0.36
CA ALA A 87 -10.72 -2.81 -0.55
C ALA A 87 -9.30 -3.35 -0.30
N ALA A 88 -9.10 -4.19 0.72
CA ALA A 88 -7.82 -4.84 0.97
C ALA A 88 -7.41 -5.74 -0.20
N ALA A 89 -8.33 -6.57 -0.71
CA ALA A 89 -8.08 -7.45 -1.85
C ALA A 89 -7.78 -6.66 -3.14
N LEU A 90 -8.47 -5.54 -3.38
CA LEU A 90 -8.20 -4.68 -4.55
C LEU A 90 -6.78 -4.10 -4.53
N LEU A 91 -6.22 -3.81 -3.35
CA LEU A 91 -4.84 -3.32 -3.25
C LEU A 91 -3.83 -4.39 -3.66
N THR A 92 -3.98 -5.63 -3.20
CA THR A 92 -3.02 -6.70 -3.50
C THR A 92 -3.27 -7.31 -4.88
N ASP A 93 -4.50 -7.69 -5.17
CA ASP A 93 -4.85 -8.53 -6.33
C ASP A 93 -5.01 -7.70 -7.60
N ASN A 94 -5.23 -6.39 -7.48
CA ASN A 94 -5.32 -5.50 -8.64
C ASN A 94 -4.12 -4.55 -8.71
N ALA A 95 -4.00 -3.63 -7.74
CA ALA A 95 -2.96 -2.61 -7.80
C ALA A 95 -1.55 -3.23 -7.73
N GLY A 96 -1.33 -4.19 -6.83
CA GLY A 96 -0.08 -4.95 -6.73
C GLY A 96 0.31 -5.63 -8.04
N MET A 97 -0.61 -6.39 -8.65
CA MET A 97 -0.38 -7.03 -9.95
C MET A 97 -0.04 -6.05 -11.07
N ARG A 98 -0.69 -4.87 -11.11
CA ARG A 98 -0.41 -3.84 -12.11
C ARG A 98 0.98 -3.24 -11.94
N LEU A 99 1.41 -3.03 -10.70
CA LEU A 99 2.75 -2.53 -10.39
C LEU A 99 3.83 -3.56 -10.70
N ILE A 100 3.61 -4.86 -10.40
CA ILE A 100 4.49 -5.95 -10.84
C ILE A 100 4.69 -5.91 -12.36
N TRP A 101 3.59 -5.79 -13.10
CA TRP A 101 3.63 -5.76 -14.55
C TRP A 101 4.37 -4.53 -15.09
N ALA A 102 4.16 -3.36 -14.48
CA ALA A 102 4.86 -2.12 -14.84
C ALA A 102 6.38 -2.27 -14.59
N ALA A 103 6.78 -2.73 -13.40
CA ALA A 103 8.18 -2.94 -13.05
C ALA A 103 8.89 -3.91 -14.02
N ASN A 104 8.25 -5.04 -14.34
CA ASN A 104 8.81 -6.01 -15.28
C ASN A 104 8.92 -5.48 -16.71
N SER A 105 7.97 -4.64 -17.14
CA SER A 105 8.00 -4.03 -18.47
C SER A 105 9.13 -3.00 -18.60
N LEU A 106 9.49 -2.33 -17.52
CA LEU A 106 10.63 -1.42 -17.47
C LEU A 106 11.96 -2.19 -17.57
N ASP A 107 12.12 -3.28 -16.80
CA ASP A 107 13.35 -4.09 -16.85
C ASP A 107 13.60 -4.79 -18.20
N SER A 108 12.54 -5.25 -18.87
CA SER A 108 12.67 -5.94 -20.16
C SER A 108 13.20 -5.06 -21.29
N GLN A 109 13.11 -3.73 -21.17
CA GLN A 109 13.61 -2.78 -22.15
C GLN A 109 15.12 -2.48 -21.99
N GLY A 110 15.71 -2.86 -20.85
CA GLY A 110 17.15 -2.79 -20.60
C GLY A 110 17.97 -3.90 -21.28
N VAL A 111 17.31 -4.92 -21.85
CA VAL A 111 17.95 -5.94 -22.70
C VAL A 111 17.79 -5.54 -24.17
N SER A 112 18.46 -4.46 -24.57
CA SER A 112 18.72 -4.20 -25.99
C SER A 112 19.95 -5.02 -26.43
N ALA A 113 19.81 -5.64 -27.61
CA ALA A 113 20.74 -6.57 -28.24
C ALA A 113 22.17 -6.03 -28.46
#